data_AF-A0A5J9SUL9-F1
#
_entry.id   AF-A0A5J9SUL9-F1
#
_cell.length_a   1.000
_cell.length_b   1.000
_cell.length_c   1.000
_cell.angle_alpha   90.00
_cell.angle_beta   90.00
_cell.angle_gamma   90.00
#
_symmetry.space_group_name_H-M   'P 1'
#
loop_
_entity.id
_entity.type
_entity.pdbx_description
1 polymer ?
#
loop_
_entity_poly.entity_id
_entity_poly.type
_entity_poly.pdbx_seq_one_letter_code
_entity_poly.pdbx_strand_id
1 'polypeptide(L)'
;MSSRNAAGAQAMFRHPPPLSRAGAPPMFPYPPPPPPLPHGAVPFVPPVGRFPPPPPRGAVPYYGGAVRPLPPAAAMNVEMRSVTAANFASELDLIGSLLPAFPIIVVDTEYPGAVHRPAAGKRESQLTADERYALVKANVDELPIVQLGITICDAQGNLPRGVDLAGRPVELAWEVNFSDFDVRRDRHVPESAAFLRSQGIDFDLARAHGVASAAFKDKLLAVLPAPARREALTWAAFGGAYDLAYLVKMLADGQPLPETREAFMAQVRELLGGRVFDAKHMAENCGRGDLRGVGLRGVAANLGVPRHFPEPPCLAGPKSLTACRIYTLLRRNVLSADGGASHEGLIDGL
;
A
#
# COMPACT_ATOMS: atom_id res chain seq x y z
N MET A 1 0.59 -10.47 74.13
CA MET A 1 -0.45 -10.00 75.07
C MET A 1 -1.12 -8.79 74.42
N SER A 2 -2.35 -8.96 73.91
CA SER A 2 -3.61 -8.53 74.57
C SER A 2 -3.86 -7.01 74.57
N SER A 3 -5.07 -6.47 74.32
CA SER A 3 -6.27 -6.95 73.59
C SER A 3 -7.40 -5.91 73.75
N ARG A 4 -8.22 -5.64 72.70
CA ARG A 4 -9.58 -5.01 72.75
C ARG A 4 -9.60 -3.54 73.25
N ASN A 5 -10.63 -2.69 73.12
CA ASN A 5 -11.87 -2.54 72.31
C ASN A 5 -12.35 -1.06 72.49
N ALA A 6 -13.28 -0.44 71.75
CA ALA A 6 -13.88 -0.60 70.42
C ALA A 6 -14.84 0.61 70.15
N ALA A 7 -15.51 0.62 68.99
CA ALA A 7 -16.55 1.61 68.55
C ALA A 7 -16.04 3.04 68.19
N GLY A 8 -16.63 3.74 67.22
CA GLY A 8 -17.63 3.30 66.22
C GLY A 8 -18.37 4.48 65.59
N ALA A 9 -18.42 4.54 64.25
CA ALA A 9 -19.30 5.45 63.50
C ALA A 9 -19.58 4.87 62.10
N GLN A 10 -20.84 4.56 61.80
CA GLN A 10 -21.28 4.06 60.50
C GLN A 10 -21.62 5.24 59.57
N ALA A 11 -21.05 5.27 58.37
CA ALA A 11 -21.51 6.14 57.28
C ALA A 11 -22.41 5.33 56.33
N MET A 12 -23.70 5.67 56.28
CA MET A 12 -24.67 5.00 55.41
C MET A 12 -24.44 5.40 53.95
N PHE A 13 -24.13 4.43 53.09
CA PHE A 13 -24.32 4.59 51.65
C PHE A 13 -25.82 4.63 51.35
N ARG A 14 -26.33 5.78 50.86
CA ARG A 14 -27.68 5.86 50.29
C ARG A 14 -27.63 5.46 48.82
N HIS A 15 -28.29 4.34 48.48
CA HIS A 15 -28.54 3.97 47.09
C HIS A 15 -29.47 4.99 46.41
N PRO A 16 -29.21 5.39 45.15
CA PRO A 16 -30.20 6.07 44.33
C PRO A 16 -31.32 5.10 43.89
N PRO A 17 -32.54 5.59 43.64
CA PRO A 17 -33.70 4.77 43.27
C PRO A 17 -33.59 4.20 41.85
N PRO A 18 -34.34 3.11 41.52
CA PRO A 18 -34.29 2.48 40.20
C PRO A 18 -34.90 3.38 39.12
N LEU A 19 -34.21 3.49 37.99
CA LEU A 19 -34.73 4.15 36.78
C LEU A 19 -35.91 3.34 36.21
N SER A 20 -37.03 4.02 35.97
CA SER A 20 -38.21 3.44 35.35
C SER A 20 -37.96 3.09 33.88
N ARG A 21 -38.60 2.00 33.41
CA ARG A 21 -38.64 1.63 31.99
C ARG A 21 -39.24 2.78 31.16
N ALA A 22 -38.41 3.50 30.41
CA ALA A 22 -38.87 4.27 29.27
C ALA A 22 -39.27 3.31 28.14
N GLY A 23 -40.42 3.56 27.51
CA GLY A 23 -40.97 2.68 26.47
C GLY A 23 -40.17 2.70 25.18
N ALA A 24 -40.14 1.56 24.48
CA ALA A 24 -39.62 1.50 23.12
C ALA A 24 -40.53 2.30 22.16
N PRO A 25 -39.97 2.98 21.13
CA PRO A 25 -40.77 3.64 20.11
C PRO A 25 -41.55 2.61 19.27
N PRO A 26 -42.73 2.96 18.74
CA PRO A 26 -43.52 2.04 17.92
C PRO A 26 -42.83 1.75 16.58
N MET A 27 -42.70 0.47 16.23
CA MET A 27 -42.30 0.08 14.88
C MET A 27 -43.43 0.37 13.89
N PHE A 28 -43.19 1.28 12.95
CA PHE A 28 -43.96 1.35 11.73
C PHE A 28 -43.47 0.27 10.76
N PRO A 29 -44.35 -0.56 10.18
CA PRO A 29 -43.94 -1.51 9.15
C PRO A 29 -43.50 -0.75 7.89
N TYR A 30 -42.31 -1.07 7.38
CA TYR A 30 -41.84 -0.58 6.09
C TYR A 30 -42.82 -0.99 4.97
N PRO A 31 -43.16 -0.10 4.03
CA PRO A 31 -43.92 -0.51 2.85
C PRO A 31 -43.07 -1.46 1.98
N PRO A 32 -43.68 -2.46 1.33
CA PRO A 32 -42.96 -3.37 0.44
C PRO A 32 -42.38 -2.63 -0.78
N PRO A 33 -41.24 -3.10 -1.34
CA PRO A 33 -40.64 -2.49 -2.51
C PRO A 33 -41.56 -2.59 -3.74
N PRO A 34 -41.51 -1.61 -4.67
CA PRO A 34 -42.30 -1.65 -5.90
C PRO A 34 -41.89 -2.81 -6.82
N PRO A 35 -42.81 -3.37 -7.61
CA PRO A 35 -42.51 -4.45 -8.54
C PRO A 35 -41.57 -3.99 -9.67
N PRO A 36 -40.73 -4.90 -10.22
CA PRO A 36 -39.83 -4.56 -11.32
C PRO A 36 -40.59 -4.18 -12.59
N LEU A 37 -40.10 -3.16 -13.29
CA LEU A 37 -40.65 -2.74 -14.59
C LEU A 37 -40.37 -3.80 -15.67
N PRO A 38 -41.32 -4.06 -16.59
CA PRO A 38 -41.16 -5.07 -17.63
C PRO A 38 -40.08 -4.69 -18.64
N HIS A 39 -39.27 -5.67 -19.04
CA HIS A 39 -38.20 -5.50 -20.03
C HIS A 39 -38.76 -5.17 -21.44
N GLY A 40 -38.86 -3.89 -21.76
CA GLY A 40 -39.10 -3.41 -23.12
C GLY A 40 -37.83 -3.43 -23.96
N ALA A 41 -37.83 -4.16 -25.07
CA ALA A 41 -36.70 -4.21 -25.99
C ALA A 41 -36.53 -2.88 -26.75
N VAL A 42 -35.33 -2.31 -26.71
CA VAL A 42 -34.90 -1.21 -27.59
C VAL A 42 -33.98 -1.76 -28.68
N PRO A 43 -34.34 -1.66 -29.98
CA PRO A 43 -33.51 -2.17 -31.06
C PRO A 43 -32.26 -1.31 -31.28
N PHE A 44 -31.11 -1.98 -31.38
CA PHE A 44 -29.82 -1.37 -31.70
C PHE A 44 -29.75 -0.95 -33.17
N VAL A 45 -29.45 0.32 -33.43
CA VAL A 45 -29.21 0.87 -34.78
C VAL A 45 -27.76 1.34 -34.89
N PRO A 46 -26.91 0.72 -35.73
CA PRO A 46 -25.51 1.13 -35.86
C PRO A 46 -25.37 2.36 -36.78
N PRO A 47 -24.62 3.41 -36.38
CA PRO A 47 -24.34 4.53 -37.27
C PRO A 47 -23.24 4.16 -38.28
N VAL A 48 -23.60 4.11 -39.57
CA VAL A 48 -22.65 4.01 -40.67
C VAL A 48 -22.01 5.39 -40.89
N GLY A 49 -20.75 5.56 -40.48
CA GLY A 49 -19.98 6.81 -40.61
C GLY A 49 -18.60 6.57 -41.21
N ARG A 50 -18.26 7.30 -42.28
CA ARG A 50 -16.99 7.14 -43.01
C ARG A 50 -15.81 7.72 -42.22
N PHE A 51 -14.71 6.98 -42.13
CA PHE A 51 -13.43 7.50 -41.66
C PHE A 51 -12.79 8.43 -42.72
N PRO A 52 -12.25 9.61 -42.33
CA PRO A 52 -11.36 10.38 -43.19
C PRO A 52 -9.95 9.75 -43.22
N PRO A 53 -9.18 9.93 -44.32
CA PRO A 53 -7.81 9.43 -44.41
C PRO A 53 -6.85 10.21 -43.49
N PRO A 54 -5.72 9.59 -43.06
CA PRO A 54 -4.76 10.24 -42.18
C PRO A 54 -4.00 11.38 -42.88
N PRO A 55 -3.64 12.46 -42.15
CA PRO A 55 -2.82 13.54 -42.69
C PRO A 55 -1.36 13.06 -42.95
N PRO A 56 -0.64 13.69 -43.90
CA PRO A 56 0.73 13.30 -44.24
C PRO A 56 1.71 13.57 -43.09
N ARG A 57 2.77 12.75 -43.00
CA ARG A 57 3.84 12.90 -42.01
C ARG A 57 4.64 14.19 -42.27
N GLY A 58 4.32 15.24 -41.52
CA GLY A 58 5.13 16.46 -41.36
C GLY A 58 5.66 16.55 -39.91
N ALA A 59 6.88 17.06 -39.74
CA ALA A 59 7.54 17.12 -38.44
C ALA A 59 6.76 18.00 -37.44
N VAL A 60 6.55 17.50 -36.21
CA VAL A 60 5.97 18.26 -35.10
C VAL A 60 7.09 18.79 -34.21
N PRO A 61 7.15 20.11 -33.93
CA PRO A 61 8.15 20.68 -33.03
C PRO A 61 7.82 20.39 -31.56
N TYR A 62 8.88 20.38 -30.74
CA TYR A 62 8.81 20.10 -29.30
C TYR A 62 8.10 21.23 -28.55
N TYR A 63 6.78 21.12 -28.38
CA TYR A 63 6.02 22.02 -27.51
C TYR A 63 6.12 21.57 -26.06
N GLY A 64 6.73 22.41 -25.22
CA GLY A 64 6.65 22.30 -23.77
C GLY A 64 5.20 22.51 -23.30
N GLY A 65 4.43 21.43 -23.26
CA GLY A 65 3.05 21.46 -22.77
C GLY A 65 3.03 21.65 -21.25
N ALA A 66 2.50 22.79 -20.80
CA ALA A 66 2.15 22.97 -19.40
C ALA A 66 1.22 21.83 -18.98
N VAL A 67 1.55 21.13 -17.89
CA VAL A 67 0.71 20.07 -17.32
C VAL A 67 -0.61 20.70 -16.91
N ARG A 68 -1.65 20.52 -17.74
CA ARG A 68 -2.98 21.02 -17.41
C ARG A 68 -3.46 20.22 -16.20
N PRO A 69 -3.69 20.82 -15.02
CA PRO A 69 -4.21 20.08 -13.89
C PRO A 69 -5.55 19.47 -14.31
N LEU A 70 -5.73 18.19 -14.00
CA LEU A 70 -7.05 17.58 -14.06
C LEU A 70 -8.00 18.43 -13.20
N PRO A 71 -9.26 18.67 -13.61
CA PRO A 71 -10.24 19.20 -12.67
C PRO A 71 -10.24 18.24 -11.47
N PRO A 72 -10.23 18.74 -10.22
CA PRO A 72 -10.26 17.86 -9.07
C PRO A 72 -11.58 17.09 -9.12
N ALA A 73 -11.51 15.82 -9.52
CA ALA A 73 -12.50 14.85 -9.09
C ALA A 73 -12.55 15.01 -7.56
N ALA A 74 -13.74 15.34 -7.03
CA ALA A 74 -13.91 15.67 -5.62
C ALA A 74 -13.20 14.59 -4.80
N ALA A 75 -12.10 14.98 -4.14
CA ALA A 75 -11.09 14.02 -3.70
C ALA A 75 -11.74 13.07 -2.70
N MET A 76 -12.03 11.85 -3.15
CA MET A 76 -12.71 10.89 -2.31
C MET A 76 -11.79 10.57 -1.14
N ASN A 77 -12.37 10.51 0.06
CA ASN A 77 -11.60 10.10 1.23
C ASN A 77 -11.10 8.67 0.99
N VAL A 78 -9.82 8.46 1.25
CA VAL A 78 -9.22 7.12 1.22
C VAL A 78 -9.32 6.54 2.63
N GLU A 79 -10.06 5.45 2.77
CA GLU A 79 -10.07 4.65 3.99
C GLU A 79 -8.82 3.76 4.00
N MET A 80 -7.95 3.99 4.99
CA MET A 80 -6.81 3.10 5.24
C MET A 80 -7.28 1.94 6.13
N ARG A 81 -7.47 0.77 5.53
CA ARG A 81 -7.94 -0.43 6.21
C ARG A 81 -6.78 -1.09 6.95
N SER A 82 -6.79 -0.96 8.28
CA SER A 82 -5.82 -1.65 9.14
C SER A 82 -6.07 -3.16 9.10
N VAL A 83 -5.02 -3.92 8.78
CA VAL A 83 -5.06 -5.38 8.65
C VAL A 83 -4.25 -6.01 9.78
N THR A 84 -4.92 -6.95 10.47
CA THR A 84 -4.51 -7.59 11.72
C THR A 84 -4.89 -9.08 11.67
N ALA A 85 -4.45 -9.89 12.65
CA ALA A 85 -4.83 -11.30 12.74
C ALA A 85 -6.37 -11.52 12.77
N ALA A 86 -7.15 -10.53 13.20
CA ALA A 86 -8.61 -10.63 13.28
C ALA A 86 -9.32 -10.51 11.91
N ASN A 87 -8.73 -9.82 10.93
CA ASN A 87 -9.39 -9.51 9.64
C ASN A 87 -8.56 -9.82 8.39
N PHE A 88 -7.28 -10.21 8.49
CA PHE A 88 -6.43 -10.43 7.30
C PHE A 88 -7.02 -11.40 6.29
N ALA A 89 -7.71 -12.46 6.74
CA ALA A 89 -8.35 -13.41 5.83
C ALA A 89 -9.38 -12.72 4.91
N SER A 90 -10.31 -11.97 5.48
CA SER A 90 -11.36 -11.25 4.73
C SER A 90 -10.82 -10.09 3.90
N GLU A 91 -9.81 -9.37 4.39
CA GLU A 91 -9.19 -8.27 3.64
C GLU A 91 -8.41 -8.77 2.42
N LEU A 92 -7.71 -9.91 2.53
CA LEU A 92 -7.01 -10.50 1.39
C LEU A 92 -7.98 -11.17 0.40
N ASP A 93 -9.09 -11.75 0.86
CA ASP A 93 -10.17 -12.20 -0.04
C ASP A 93 -10.76 -11.03 -0.84
N LEU A 94 -10.98 -9.87 -0.18
CA LEU A 94 -11.42 -8.66 -0.85
C LEU A 94 -10.40 -8.20 -1.90
N ILE A 95 -9.11 -8.09 -1.54
CA ILE A 95 -8.03 -7.74 -2.48
C ILE A 95 -8.04 -8.70 -3.68
N GLY A 96 -8.02 -10.01 -3.46
CA GLY A 96 -8.03 -11.03 -4.53
C GLY A 96 -9.21 -10.92 -5.47
N SER A 97 -10.41 -10.67 -4.93
CA SER A 97 -11.63 -10.45 -5.73
C SER A 97 -11.58 -9.19 -6.60
N LEU A 98 -10.78 -8.20 -6.20
CA LEU A 98 -10.64 -6.91 -6.88
C LEU A 98 -9.51 -6.88 -7.92
N LEU A 99 -8.48 -7.72 -7.79
CA LEU A 99 -7.34 -7.78 -8.73
C LEU A 99 -7.70 -7.86 -10.23
N PRO A 100 -8.79 -8.54 -10.67
CA PRO A 100 -9.18 -8.53 -12.08
C PRO A 100 -9.58 -7.15 -12.63
N ALA A 101 -10.06 -6.24 -11.78
CA ALA A 101 -10.42 -4.86 -12.13
C ALA A 101 -9.33 -3.85 -11.75
N PHE A 102 -8.55 -4.15 -10.71
CA PHE A 102 -7.48 -3.31 -10.17
C PHE A 102 -6.14 -4.08 -10.17
N PRO A 103 -5.56 -4.38 -11.35
CA PRO A 103 -4.42 -5.31 -11.50
C PRO A 103 -3.05 -4.69 -11.19
N ILE A 104 -2.98 -3.38 -10.92
CA ILE A 104 -1.75 -2.73 -10.49
C ILE A 104 -1.70 -2.78 -8.97
N ILE A 105 -0.67 -3.42 -8.41
CA ILE A 105 -0.43 -3.58 -6.98
C ILE A 105 0.78 -2.72 -6.61
N VAL A 106 0.59 -1.75 -5.72
CA VAL A 106 1.67 -0.87 -5.27
C VAL A 106 1.92 -1.08 -3.79
N VAL A 107 3.19 -1.26 -3.44
CA VAL A 107 3.63 -1.63 -2.10
C VAL A 107 4.66 -0.64 -1.55
N ASP A 108 4.76 -0.64 -0.23
CA ASP A 108 5.78 0.05 0.57
C ASP A 108 5.86 -0.68 1.92
N THR A 109 7.02 -0.73 2.56
CA THR A 109 7.23 -1.43 3.84
C THR A 109 7.74 -0.51 4.96
N GLU A 110 7.45 -0.90 6.20
CA GLU A 110 8.18 -0.43 7.37
C GLU A 110 8.97 -1.58 8.00
N TYR A 111 10.19 -1.27 8.41
CA TYR A 111 11.14 -2.21 8.99
C TYR A 111 12.08 -1.47 9.96
N PRO A 112 12.75 -2.16 10.90
CA PRO A 112 13.31 -1.51 12.08
C PRO A 112 14.73 -0.96 11.84
N GLY A 113 14.94 -0.28 10.70
CA GLY A 113 16.17 0.35 10.27
C GLY A 113 17.11 -0.57 9.46
N ALA A 114 18.37 -0.16 9.33
CA ALA A 114 19.44 -0.94 8.70
C ALA A 114 20.62 -1.08 9.69
N VAL A 115 20.84 -2.32 10.13
CA VAL A 115 21.88 -2.71 11.10
C VAL A 115 23.21 -3.02 10.41
N HIS A 116 23.16 -3.58 9.19
CA HIS A 116 24.30 -3.65 8.28
C HIS A 116 24.43 -2.33 7.52
N ARG A 117 25.67 -1.88 7.34
CA ARG A 117 26.00 -0.57 6.73
C ARG A 117 27.07 -0.74 5.66
N PRO A 118 27.25 0.23 4.75
CA PRO A 118 28.38 0.25 3.81
C PRO A 118 29.72 0.09 4.53
N ALA A 119 30.69 -0.53 3.84
CA ALA A 119 32.06 -0.64 4.34
C ALA A 119 32.64 0.74 4.71
N ALA A 120 33.46 0.79 5.77
CA ALA A 120 33.98 2.04 6.32
C ALA A 120 34.64 2.92 5.23
N GLY A 121 34.21 4.19 5.15
CA GLY A 121 34.68 5.16 4.15
C GLY A 121 33.91 5.16 2.81
N LYS A 122 33.06 4.16 2.51
CA LYS A 122 32.11 4.23 1.39
C LYS A 122 30.80 4.88 1.83
N ARG A 123 30.29 5.81 1.02
CA ARG A 123 28.89 6.30 1.11
C ARG A 123 27.98 5.41 0.28
N GLU A 124 26.69 5.35 0.59
CA GLU A 124 25.71 4.59 -0.20
C GLU A 124 25.63 5.02 -1.67
N SER A 125 25.91 6.30 -1.98
CA SER A 125 25.99 6.81 -3.36
C SER A 125 27.22 6.35 -4.14
N GLN A 126 28.13 5.61 -3.51
CA GLN A 126 29.35 5.05 -4.11
C GLN A 126 29.31 3.51 -4.20
N LEU A 127 28.19 2.89 -3.82
CA LEU A 127 27.99 1.45 -3.97
C LEU A 127 27.59 1.13 -5.42
N THR A 128 28.14 0.04 -5.95
CA THR A 128 27.59 -0.59 -7.17
C THR A 128 26.20 -1.18 -6.89
N ALA A 129 25.51 -1.57 -7.95
CA ALA A 129 24.24 -2.31 -7.87
C ALA A 129 24.36 -3.57 -6.99
N ASP A 130 25.40 -4.37 -7.21
CA ASP A 130 25.61 -5.62 -6.48
C ASP A 130 26.00 -5.38 -5.01
N GLU A 131 26.79 -4.34 -4.73
CA GLU A 131 27.10 -3.93 -3.36
C GLU A 131 25.87 -3.41 -2.62
N ARG A 132 24.97 -2.68 -3.30
CA ARG A 132 23.69 -2.27 -2.71
C ARG A 132 22.79 -3.48 -2.48
N TYR A 133 22.70 -4.40 -3.44
CA TYR A 133 21.95 -5.64 -3.27
C TYR A 133 22.43 -6.45 -2.06
N ALA A 134 23.74 -6.66 -1.94
CA ALA A 134 24.33 -7.37 -0.79
C ALA A 134 23.98 -6.70 0.55
N LEU A 135 23.93 -5.36 0.60
CA LEU A 135 23.52 -4.60 1.77
C LEU A 135 22.01 -4.74 2.08
N VAL A 136 21.16 -4.75 1.06
CA VAL A 136 19.72 -5.03 1.21
C VAL A 136 19.51 -6.44 1.74
N LYS A 137 20.13 -7.44 1.11
CA LYS A 137 20.09 -8.85 1.52
C LYS A 137 20.50 -9.01 2.98
N ALA A 138 21.67 -8.51 3.38
CA ALA A 138 22.16 -8.66 4.75
C ALA A 138 21.19 -8.07 5.80
N ASN A 139 20.55 -6.93 5.50
CA ASN A 139 19.56 -6.35 6.40
C ASN A 139 18.23 -7.11 6.39
N VAL A 140 17.68 -7.46 5.22
CA VAL A 140 16.38 -8.14 5.11
C VAL A 140 16.45 -9.60 5.60
N ASP A 141 17.58 -10.28 5.43
CA ASP A 141 17.79 -11.62 5.99
C ASP A 141 17.79 -11.60 7.53
N GLU A 142 18.31 -10.55 8.16
CA GLU A 142 18.43 -10.42 9.63
C GLU A 142 17.21 -9.80 10.31
N LEU A 143 16.53 -8.84 9.67
CA LEU A 143 15.50 -8.01 10.30
C LEU A 143 14.07 -8.49 9.96
N PRO A 144 13.16 -8.59 10.94
CA PRO A 144 11.73 -8.79 10.65
C PRO A 144 11.08 -7.54 10.06
N ILE A 145 10.10 -7.74 9.17
CA ILE A 145 9.19 -6.68 8.70
C ILE A 145 8.26 -6.23 9.83
N VAL A 146 7.89 -4.94 9.84
CA VAL A 146 6.96 -4.35 10.82
C VAL A 146 5.59 -4.06 10.19
N GLN A 147 5.55 -3.43 9.01
CA GLN A 147 4.31 -3.21 8.26
C GLN A 147 4.50 -3.36 6.74
N LEU A 148 3.41 -3.66 6.04
CA LEU A 148 3.30 -3.61 4.57
C LEU A 148 2.07 -2.79 4.17
N GLY A 149 2.28 -1.76 3.38
CA GLY A 149 1.22 -1.01 2.70
C GLY A 149 0.89 -1.68 1.38
N ILE A 150 -0.40 -1.77 1.07
CA ILE A 150 -0.89 -2.29 -0.21
C ILE A 150 -1.93 -1.32 -0.75
N THR A 151 -1.69 -0.79 -1.94
CA THR A 151 -2.66 -0.01 -2.71
C THR A 151 -2.83 -0.65 -4.06
N ILE A 152 -4.04 -1.10 -4.40
CA ILE A 152 -4.35 -1.61 -5.74
C ILE A 152 -5.09 -0.54 -6.55
N CYS A 153 -4.82 -0.45 -7.86
CA CYS A 153 -5.49 0.49 -8.75
C CYS A 153 -5.73 -0.06 -10.17
N ASP A 154 -6.62 0.61 -10.92
CA ASP A 154 -6.88 0.33 -12.32
C ASP A 154 -5.88 1.05 -13.26
N ALA A 155 -6.02 0.87 -14.57
CA ALA A 155 -5.15 1.49 -15.56
C ALA A 155 -5.29 3.04 -15.64
N GLN A 156 -6.24 3.63 -14.93
CA GLN A 156 -6.47 5.06 -14.81
C GLN A 156 -5.94 5.61 -13.47
N GLY A 157 -5.60 4.71 -12.53
CA GLY A 157 -5.17 5.05 -11.17
C GLY A 157 -6.33 5.28 -10.21
N ASN A 158 -7.55 4.83 -10.54
CA ASN A 158 -8.67 4.79 -9.62
C ASN A 158 -8.47 3.63 -8.64
N LEU A 159 -8.87 3.82 -7.39
CA LEU A 159 -8.82 2.77 -6.37
C LEU A 159 -10.17 2.03 -6.29
N PRO A 160 -10.18 0.81 -5.72
CA PRO A 160 -11.41 0.16 -5.31
C PRO A 160 -12.24 1.06 -4.40
N ARG A 161 -13.57 0.97 -4.52
CA ARG A 161 -14.49 1.74 -3.69
C ARG A 161 -15.19 0.85 -2.68
N GLY A 162 -15.25 1.34 -1.44
CA GLY A 162 -16.05 0.77 -0.37
C GLY A 162 -17.05 1.78 0.18
N VAL A 163 -17.64 1.43 1.32
CA VAL A 163 -18.43 2.34 2.15
C VAL A 163 -17.85 2.36 3.56
N ASP A 164 -17.71 3.55 4.14
CA ASP A 164 -17.24 3.70 5.51
C ASP A 164 -18.35 3.38 6.53
N LEU A 165 -18.02 3.43 7.82
CA LEU A 165 -18.96 3.19 8.93
C LEU A 165 -20.15 4.17 8.95
N ALA A 166 -20.10 5.29 8.23
CA ALA A 166 -21.18 6.26 8.08
C ALA A 166 -21.95 6.07 6.75
N GLY A 167 -21.69 5.00 6.01
CA GLY A 167 -22.31 4.70 4.71
C GLY A 167 -21.85 5.59 3.56
N ARG A 168 -20.76 6.37 3.75
CA ARG A 168 -20.23 7.27 2.72
C ARG A 168 -19.29 6.51 1.79
N PRO A 169 -19.30 6.79 0.48
CA PRO A 169 -18.41 6.10 -0.45
C PRO A 169 -16.97 6.59 -0.26
N VAL A 170 -16.03 5.64 -0.19
CA VAL A 170 -14.60 5.87 0.05
C VAL A 170 -13.75 5.07 -0.93
N GLU A 171 -12.54 5.53 -1.22
CA GLU A 171 -11.51 4.72 -1.89
C GLU A 171 -10.77 3.86 -0.85
N LEU A 172 -10.31 2.66 -1.22
CA LEU A 172 -9.68 1.71 -0.29
C LEU A 172 -8.18 1.55 -0.53
N ALA A 173 -7.42 1.56 0.57
CA ALA A 173 -6.04 1.10 0.65
C ALA A 173 -5.85 0.29 1.95
N TRP A 174 -4.79 -0.52 2.04
CA TRP A 174 -4.57 -1.43 3.17
C TRP A 174 -3.21 -1.19 3.84
N GLU A 175 -3.17 -1.36 5.15
CA GLU A 175 -1.94 -1.34 5.95
C GLU A 175 -1.89 -2.58 6.85
N VAL A 176 -0.98 -3.50 6.56
CA VAL A 176 -0.80 -4.76 7.28
C VAL A 176 0.20 -4.55 8.41
N ASN A 177 -0.21 -4.92 9.62
CA ASN A 177 0.63 -4.91 10.81
C ASN A 177 1.13 -6.32 11.08
N PHE A 178 2.45 -6.54 11.14
CA PHE A 178 3.03 -7.86 11.40
C PHE A 178 3.33 -8.08 12.89
N SER A 179 3.21 -9.34 13.31
CA SER A 179 3.48 -9.81 14.67
C SER A 179 4.88 -10.41 14.85
N ASP A 180 5.66 -10.45 13.78
CA ASP A 180 6.95 -11.14 13.71
C ASP A 180 8.06 -10.41 14.49
N PHE A 181 8.01 -9.07 14.50
CA PHE A 181 8.97 -8.21 15.19
C PHE A 181 8.68 -8.07 16.69
N ASP A 182 9.67 -8.36 17.53
CA ASP A 182 9.70 -8.08 18.95
C ASP A 182 10.87 -7.15 19.29
N VAL A 183 10.57 -5.88 19.57
CA VAL A 183 11.54 -4.83 19.91
C VAL A 183 12.40 -5.13 21.16
N ARG A 184 12.04 -6.13 21.98
CA ARG A 184 12.83 -6.57 23.14
C ARG A 184 13.84 -7.67 22.81
N ARG A 185 13.63 -8.40 21.71
CA ARG A 185 14.38 -9.60 21.31
C ARG A 185 15.18 -9.38 20.03
N ASP A 186 14.57 -8.75 19.04
CA ASP A 186 15.09 -8.69 17.69
C ASP A 186 16.05 -7.52 17.51
N ARG A 187 17.06 -7.74 16.66
CA ARG A 187 18.01 -6.69 16.30
C ARG A 187 17.30 -5.59 15.52
N HIS A 188 17.69 -4.35 15.79
CA HIS A 188 17.11 -3.15 15.19
C HIS A 188 18.03 -1.95 15.39
N VAL A 189 17.77 -0.87 14.65
CA VAL A 189 18.34 0.46 14.94
C VAL A 189 17.43 1.17 15.96
N PRO A 190 17.91 1.52 17.17
CA PRO A 190 17.07 2.14 18.20
C PRO A 190 16.38 3.42 17.75
N GLU A 191 17.07 4.24 16.96
CA GLU A 191 16.55 5.49 16.39
C GLU A 191 15.41 5.23 15.39
N SER A 192 15.51 4.16 14.58
CA SER A 192 14.44 3.75 13.67
C SER A 192 13.24 3.23 14.45
N ALA A 193 13.44 2.41 15.49
CA ALA A 193 12.34 1.96 16.34
C ALA A 193 11.66 3.11 17.12
N ALA A 194 12.42 4.12 17.55
CA ALA A 194 11.88 5.34 18.15
C ALA A 194 11.12 6.20 17.13
N PHE A 195 11.63 6.30 15.89
CA PHE A 195 10.95 7.00 14.80
C PHE A 195 9.60 6.33 14.47
N LEU A 196 9.57 5.01 14.27
CA LEU A 196 8.34 4.25 14.00
C LEU A 196 7.28 4.43 15.10
N ARG A 197 7.68 4.40 16.38
CA ARG A 197 6.79 4.76 17.51
C ARG A 197 6.25 6.19 17.40
N SER A 198 7.08 7.17 17.03
CA SER A 198 6.61 8.55 16.83
C SER A 198 5.69 8.71 15.61
N GLN A 199 5.74 7.77 14.65
CA GLN A 199 4.77 7.66 13.56
C GLN A 199 3.53 6.82 13.92
N GLY A 200 3.37 6.38 15.17
CA GLY A 200 2.16 5.71 15.66
C GLY A 200 2.19 4.19 15.70
N ILE A 201 3.33 3.53 15.41
CA ILE A 201 3.44 2.08 15.58
C ILE A 201 3.54 1.71 17.06
N ASP A 202 2.56 0.96 17.54
CA ASP A 202 2.62 0.23 18.80
C ASP A 202 3.13 -1.19 18.55
N PHE A 203 4.40 -1.44 18.87
CA PHE A 203 5.03 -2.75 18.71
C PHE A 203 4.42 -3.83 19.61
N ASP A 204 3.91 -3.49 20.79
CA ASP A 204 3.30 -4.48 21.70
C ASP A 204 1.93 -4.90 21.18
N LEU A 205 1.13 -3.95 20.67
CA LEU A 205 -0.13 -4.22 20.01
C LEU A 205 0.07 -5.02 18.70
N ALA A 206 1.05 -4.64 17.88
CA ALA A 206 1.42 -5.38 16.67
C ALA A 206 1.89 -6.80 17.00
N ARG A 207 2.68 -6.98 18.06
CA ARG A 207 3.14 -8.30 18.51
C ARG A 207 2.00 -9.21 18.98
N ALA A 208 0.95 -8.63 19.60
CA ALA A 208 -0.19 -9.35 20.15
C ALA A 208 -1.33 -9.61 19.15
N HIS A 209 -1.55 -8.70 18.18
CA HIS A 209 -2.70 -8.73 17.27
C HIS A 209 -2.34 -8.62 15.78
N GLY A 210 -1.09 -8.39 15.43
CA GLY A 210 -0.61 -8.37 14.04
C GLY A 210 -0.71 -9.73 13.36
N VAL A 211 -0.64 -9.72 12.03
CA VAL A 211 -0.61 -10.94 11.22
C VAL A 211 0.76 -11.61 11.36
N ALA A 212 0.83 -12.94 11.40
CA ALA A 212 2.10 -13.64 11.23
C ALA A 212 2.49 -13.65 9.74
N SER A 213 3.71 -13.27 9.39
CA SER A 213 4.17 -13.17 7.99
C SER A 213 3.94 -14.47 7.20
N ALA A 214 4.15 -15.63 7.81
CA ALA A 214 3.86 -16.94 7.20
C ALA A 214 2.36 -17.16 6.88
N ALA A 215 1.46 -16.76 7.79
CA ALA A 215 0.02 -16.86 7.56
C ALA A 215 -0.47 -15.86 6.50
N PHE A 216 0.12 -14.66 6.48
CA PHE A 216 -0.10 -13.68 5.42
C PHE A 216 0.36 -14.23 4.06
N LYS A 217 1.55 -14.84 3.99
CA LYS A 217 2.10 -15.48 2.79
C LYS A 217 1.15 -16.53 2.21
N ASP A 218 0.71 -17.48 3.04
CA ASP A 218 -0.19 -18.56 2.61
C ASP A 218 -1.50 -17.99 2.04
N LYS A 219 -2.07 -16.98 2.72
CA LYS A 219 -3.28 -16.32 2.26
C LYS A 219 -3.06 -15.50 0.99
N LEU A 220 -1.94 -14.76 0.86
CA LEU A 220 -1.60 -13.98 -0.32
C LEU A 220 -1.43 -14.88 -1.55
N LEU A 221 -0.71 -15.98 -1.41
CA LEU A 221 -0.54 -16.97 -2.49
C LEU A 221 -1.86 -17.61 -2.92
N ALA A 222 -2.81 -17.79 -2.00
CA ALA A 222 -4.14 -18.34 -2.28
C ALA A 222 -5.09 -17.36 -3.00
N VAL A 223 -4.94 -16.03 -2.78
CA VAL A 223 -5.79 -15.00 -3.40
C VAL A 223 -5.17 -14.38 -4.66
N LEU A 224 -3.86 -14.51 -4.86
CA LEU A 224 -3.21 -14.16 -6.12
C LEU A 224 -3.69 -15.10 -7.25
N PRO A 225 -3.75 -14.62 -8.51
CA PRO A 225 -3.96 -15.49 -9.66
C PRO A 225 -2.96 -16.65 -9.70
N ALA A 226 -3.38 -17.78 -10.26
CA ALA A 226 -2.47 -18.88 -10.60
C ALA A 226 -1.27 -18.37 -11.41
N PRO A 227 -0.05 -18.94 -11.27
CA PRO A 227 1.17 -18.38 -11.87
C PRO A 227 1.05 -18.04 -13.37
N ALA A 228 0.39 -18.90 -14.16
CA ALA A 228 0.12 -18.69 -15.59
C ALA A 228 -0.99 -17.66 -15.91
N ARG A 229 -1.36 -16.83 -14.93
CA ARG A 229 -2.23 -15.64 -15.06
C ARG A 229 -1.66 -14.41 -14.35
N ARG A 230 -0.46 -14.51 -13.74
CA ARG A 230 0.18 -13.38 -13.03
C ARG A 230 0.80 -12.38 -13.98
N GLU A 231 1.03 -12.73 -15.25
CA GLU A 231 1.50 -11.84 -16.30
C GLU A 231 0.57 -10.62 -16.55
N ALA A 232 -0.71 -10.74 -16.17
CA ALA A 232 -1.67 -9.64 -16.21
C ALA A 232 -1.50 -8.62 -15.07
N LEU A 233 -0.80 -8.97 -13.98
CA LEU A 233 -0.54 -8.07 -12.85
C LEU A 233 0.60 -7.10 -13.15
N THR A 234 0.65 -6.01 -12.40
CA THR A 234 1.76 -5.06 -12.43
C THR A 234 2.08 -4.62 -11.03
N TRP A 235 3.29 -4.93 -10.56
CA TRP A 235 3.79 -4.56 -9.25
C TRP A 235 4.58 -3.25 -9.34
N ALA A 236 4.43 -2.38 -8.34
CA ALA A 236 5.26 -1.19 -8.21
C ALA A 236 5.60 -0.85 -6.75
N ALA A 237 6.69 -0.11 -6.57
CA ALA A 237 7.13 0.47 -5.31
C ALA A 237 7.84 1.81 -5.58
N PHE A 238 8.37 2.49 -4.56
CA PHE A 238 9.17 3.72 -4.73
C PHE A 238 10.48 3.61 -3.93
N GLY A 239 11.60 3.37 -4.60
CA GLY A 239 12.83 2.96 -3.91
C GLY A 239 12.75 1.50 -3.44
N GLY A 240 12.13 0.65 -4.26
CA GLY A 240 11.53 -0.63 -3.89
C GLY A 240 12.49 -1.78 -3.57
N ALA A 241 13.79 -1.52 -3.48
CA ALA A 241 14.79 -2.55 -3.25
C ALA A 241 14.51 -3.35 -1.96
N TYR A 242 14.20 -2.66 -0.86
CA TYR A 242 13.82 -3.30 0.41
C TYR A 242 12.41 -3.89 0.36
N ASP A 243 11.43 -3.20 -0.24
CA ASP A 243 10.03 -3.66 -0.31
C ASP A 243 9.91 -5.00 -1.05
N LEU A 244 10.55 -5.08 -2.23
CA LEU A 244 10.61 -6.31 -3.03
C LEU A 244 11.40 -7.40 -2.31
N ALA A 245 12.49 -7.06 -1.62
CA ALA A 245 13.26 -8.02 -0.84
C ALA A 245 12.45 -8.63 0.32
N TYR A 246 11.69 -7.82 1.07
CA TYR A 246 10.79 -8.34 2.11
C TYR A 246 9.67 -9.21 1.53
N LEU A 247 9.07 -8.82 0.40
CA LEU A 247 8.06 -9.63 -0.27
C LEU A 247 8.63 -10.97 -0.78
N VAL A 248 9.80 -10.97 -1.42
CA VAL A 248 10.46 -12.19 -1.90
C VAL A 248 10.82 -13.10 -0.73
N LYS A 249 11.47 -12.60 0.32
CA LYS A 249 11.79 -13.39 1.52
C LYS A 249 10.53 -13.99 2.15
N MET A 250 9.45 -13.22 2.27
CA MET A 250 8.18 -13.69 2.81
C MET A 250 7.55 -14.79 1.94
N LEU A 251 7.50 -14.57 0.61
CA LEU A 251 6.95 -15.51 -0.38
C LEU A 251 7.81 -16.78 -0.54
N ALA A 252 9.10 -16.72 -0.26
CA ALA A 252 10.04 -17.84 -0.24
C ALA A 252 10.18 -18.47 1.17
N ASP A 253 9.08 -18.61 1.91
CA ASP A 253 9.04 -19.28 3.23
C ASP A 253 10.07 -18.77 4.26
N GLY A 254 10.37 -17.46 4.22
CA GLY A 254 11.33 -16.82 5.11
C GLY A 254 12.80 -17.19 4.87
N GLN A 255 13.10 -17.93 3.79
CA GLN A 255 14.47 -18.32 3.46
C GLN A 255 15.35 -17.10 3.16
N PRO A 256 16.68 -17.21 3.38
CA PRO A 256 17.63 -16.17 2.97
C PRO A 256 17.47 -15.81 1.49
N LEU A 257 17.61 -14.52 1.17
CA LEU A 257 17.52 -14.03 -0.20
C LEU A 257 18.65 -14.61 -1.07
N PRO A 258 18.50 -14.67 -2.42
CA PRO A 258 19.53 -15.24 -3.29
C PRO A 258 20.88 -14.53 -3.18
N GLU A 259 21.99 -15.25 -3.35
CA GLU A 259 23.32 -14.67 -3.13
C GLU A 259 23.71 -13.58 -4.16
N THR A 260 23.13 -13.58 -5.36
CA THR A 260 23.39 -12.54 -6.37
C THR A 260 22.14 -11.73 -6.72
N ARG A 261 22.36 -10.49 -7.16
CA ARG A 261 21.31 -9.57 -7.61
C ARG A 261 20.52 -10.13 -8.79
N GLU A 262 21.19 -10.82 -9.71
CA GLU A 262 20.57 -11.44 -10.88
C GLU A 262 19.63 -12.58 -10.47
N ALA A 263 20.05 -13.41 -9.52
CA ALA A 263 19.21 -14.49 -8.98
C ALA A 263 18.01 -13.94 -8.19
N PHE A 264 18.21 -12.85 -7.42
CA PHE A 264 17.12 -12.12 -6.79
C PHE A 264 16.12 -11.57 -7.79
N MET A 265 16.58 -10.87 -8.84
CA MET A 265 15.67 -10.34 -9.88
C MET A 265 14.99 -11.43 -10.70
N ALA A 266 15.58 -12.63 -10.83
CA ALA A 266 14.89 -13.79 -11.37
C ALA A 266 13.77 -14.28 -10.43
N GLN A 267 14.05 -14.40 -9.13
CA GLN A 267 13.08 -14.84 -8.12
C GLN A 267 11.92 -13.83 -7.93
N VAL A 268 12.19 -12.52 -8.02
CA VAL A 268 11.16 -11.46 -8.07
C VAL A 268 10.16 -11.75 -9.20
N ARG A 269 10.64 -12.05 -10.41
CA ARG A 269 9.78 -12.36 -11.58
C ARG A 269 9.00 -13.67 -11.40
N GLU A 270 9.64 -14.69 -10.81
CA GLU A 270 9.01 -15.99 -10.56
C GLU A 270 7.85 -15.89 -9.54
N LEU A 271 8.09 -15.23 -8.41
CA LEU A 271 7.13 -15.18 -7.30
C LEU A 271 6.00 -14.18 -7.55
N LEU A 272 6.33 -12.94 -7.94
CA LEU A 272 5.34 -11.89 -8.15
C LEU A 272 4.61 -12.04 -9.48
N GLY A 273 5.31 -12.55 -10.50
CA GLY A 273 4.86 -12.53 -11.89
C GLY A 273 4.63 -11.11 -12.42
N GLY A 274 4.08 -11.02 -13.63
CA GLY A 274 3.72 -9.72 -14.19
C GLY A 274 4.92 -8.84 -14.49
N ARG A 275 4.65 -7.54 -14.52
CA ARG A 275 5.67 -6.50 -14.70
C ARG A 275 5.99 -5.87 -13.37
N VAL A 276 7.24 -5.47 -13.16
CA VAL A 276 7.69 -4.81 -11.93
C VAL A 276 8.29 -3.44 -12.27
N PHE A 277 7.93 -2.41 -11.53
CA PHE A 277 8.41 -1.04 -11.74
C PHE A 277 8.83 -0.37 -10.43
N ASP A 278 9.91 0.40 -10.46
CA ASP A 278 10.24 1.33 -9.38
C ASP A 278 9.89 2.77 -9.80
N ALA A 279 8.90 3.34 -9.13
CA ALA A 279 8.41 4.69 -9.38
C ALA A 279 9.46 5.77 -9.05
N LYS A 280 10.45 5.48 -8.18
CA LYS A 280 11.60 6.35 -7.96
C LYS A 280 12.55 6.28 -9.16
N HIS A 281 12.92 5.07 -9.61
CA HIS A 281 13.74 4.92 -10.82
C HIS A 281 13.10 5.64 -12.03
N MET A 282 11.79 5.46 -12.22
CA MET A 282 11.02 6.17 -13.25
C MET A 282 11.08 7.69 -13.07
N ALA A 283 10.83 8.20 -11.85
CA ALA A 283 10.89 9.63 -11.55
C ALA A 283 12.27 10.23 -11.83
N GLU A 284 13.34 9.56 -11.40
CA GLU A 284 14.70 10.03 -11.60
C GLU A 284 15.16 9.95 -13.07
N ASN A 285 14.59 9.06 -13.89
CA ASN A 285 15.04 8.84 -15.26
C ASN A 285 14.09 9.37 -16.36
N CYS A 286 12.91 9.88 -16.03
CA CYS A 286 11.93 10.44 -16.99
C CYS A 286 12.28 11.82 -17.61
N GLY A 287 13.56 12.23 -17.58
CA GLY A 287 14.01 13.52 -18.14
C GLY A 287 13.65 14.78 -17.34
N ARG A 288 12.74 14.71 -16.36
CA ARG A 288 12.39 15.84 -15.48
C ARG A 288 13.41 16.04 -14.36
N GLY A 289 14.21 17.10 -14.46
CA GLY A 289 15.23 17.44 -13.46
C GLY A 289 14.68 17.71 -12.06
N ASP A 290 13.45 18.21 -11.96
CA ASP A 290 12.78 18.52 -10.69
C ASP A 290 12.31 17.29 -9.90
N LEU A 291 12.38 16.09 -10.47
CA LEU A 291 12.01 14.84 -9.80
C LEU A 291 13.22 14.04 -9.27
N ARG A 292 14.46 14.47 -9.59
CA ARG A 292 15.69 13.75 -9.24
C ARG A 292 16.11 14.01 -7.79
N GLY A 293 16.33 12.96 -6.99
CA GLY A 293 16.92 13.08 -5.65
C GLY A 293 16.04 13.74 -4.56
N VAL A 294 14.77 14.05 -4.84
CA VAL A 294 13.86 14.74 -3.91
C VAL A 294 13.01 13.80 -3.04
N GLY A 295 13.13 12.48 -3.23
CA GLY A 295 12.42 11.44 -2.47
C GLY A 295 10.90 11.43 -2.67
N LEU A 296 10.20 10.48 -2.01
CA LEU A 296 8.77 10.22 -2.22
C LEU A 296 7.91 11.48 -2.09
N ARG A 297 8.09 12.23 -0.99
CA ARG A 297 7.32 13.45 -0.71
C ARG A 297 7.63 14.59 -1.69
N GLY A 298 8.88 14.72 -2.13
CA GLY A 298 9.28 15.72 -3.12
C GLY A 298 8.73 15.41 -4.52
N VAL A 299 8.84 14.15 -4.96
CA VAL A 299 8.26 13.71 -6.24
C VAL A 299 6.74 13.86 -6.22
N ALA A 300 6.07 13.48 -5.12
CA ALA A 300 4.63 13.70 -4.94
C ALA A 300 4.24 15.18 -5.10
N ALA A 301 4.94 16.09 -4.42
CA ALA A 301 4.68 17.52 -4.51
C ALA A 301 4.91 18.07 -5.93
N ASN A 302 6.01 17.70 -6.58
CA ASN A 302 6.40 18.20 -7.90
C ASN A 302 5.58 17.59 -9.06
N LEU A 303 4.87 16.49 -8.80
CA LEU A 303 3.84 15.92 -9.66
C LEU A 303 2.42 16.43 -9.34
N GLY A 304 2.23 17.21 -8.28
CA GLY A 304 0.91 17.71 -7.87
C GLY A 304 -0.01 16.65 -7.25
N VAL A 305 0.55 15.62 -6.62
CA VAL A 305 -0.22 14.57 -5.92
C VAL A 305 -0.96 15.20 -4.72
N PRO A 306 -2.29 15.01 -4.59
CA PRO A 306 -3.04 15.49 -3.43
C PRO A 306 -2.56 14.86 -2.13
N ARG A 307 -2.41 15.67 -1.07
CA ARG A 307 -2.14 15.19 0.29
C ARG A 307 -3.44 14.68 0.92
N HIS A 308 -3.69 13.38 0.82
CA HIS A 308 -4.87 12.73 1.39
C HIS A 308 -4.82 12.58 2.92
N PHE A 309 -3.61 12.56 3.51
CA PHE A 309 -3.40 12.46 4.94
C PHE A 309 -2.58 13.66 5.46
N PRO A 310 -2.94 14.26 6.61
CA PRO A 310 -2.10 15.24 7.30
C PRO A 310 -0.84 14.57 7.90
N GLU A 311 0.10 15.38 8.39
CA GLU A 311 1.33 14.91 9.04
C GLU A 311 1.03 14.11 10.35
N PRO A 312 1.98 13.28 10.84
CA PRO A 312 1.88 11.83 11.12
C PRO A 312 0.51 11.23 11.51
N PRO A 313 0.21 9.97 11.13
CA PRO A 313 1.13 8.92 10.66
C PRO A 313 1.47 8.97 9.17
N CYS A 314 2.72 8.68 8.81
CA CYS A 314 3.17 8.49 7.42
C CYS A 314 3.86 7.13 7.29
N LEU A 315 3.07 6.08 7.52
CA LEU A 315 3.45 4.67 7.56
C LEU A 315 3.30 4.00 6.18
N ALA A 316 3.44 2.68 6.14
CA ALA A 316 3.49 1.88 4.92
C ALA A 316 2.27 2.08 3.99
N GLY A 317 1.05 2.10 4.54
CA GLY A 317 -0.18 2.30 3.78
C GLY A 317 -0.24 3.67 3.07
N PRO A 318 -0.15 4.79 3.81
CA PRO A 318 -0.05 6.14 3.25
C PRO A 318 1.09 6.33 2.24
N LYS A 319 2.23 5.66 2.43
CA LYS A 319 3.35 5.68 1.47
C LYS A 319 3.03 4.89 0.20
N SER A 320 2.48 3.67 0.30
CA SER A 320 2.09 2.87 -0.88
C SER A 320 1.03 3.59 -1.74
N LEU A 321 0.08 4.30 -1.12
CA LEU A 321 -0.87 5.18 -1.81
C LEU A 321 -0.15 6.31 -2.56
N THR A 322 0.81 6.95 -1.91
CA THR A 322 1.57 8.05 -2.50
C THR A 322 2.40 7.56 -3.69
N ALA A 323 3.09 6.42 -3.53
CA ALA A 323 3.81 5.73 -4.60
C ALA A 323 2.88 5.35 -5.76
N CYS A 324 1.65 4.90 -5.46
CA CYS A 324 0.65 4.54 -6.47
C CYS A 324 0.22 5.76 -7.33
N ARG A 325 0.00 6.92 -6.70
CA ARG A 325 -0.31 8.16 -7.43
C ARG A 325 0.89 8.65 -8.25
N ILE A 326 2.12 8.56 -7.72
CA ILE A 326 3.35 8.89 -8.47
C ILE A 326 3.49 8.00 -9.70
N TYR A 327 3.46 6.67 -9.52
CA TYR A 327 3.55 5.68 -10.60
C TYR A 327 2.51 5.96 -11.69
N THR A 328 1.25 6.18 -11.27
CA THR A 328 0.13 6.53 -12.17
C THR A 328 0.43 7.78 -13.00
N LEU A 329 0.86 8.87 -12.36
CA LEU A 329 1.12 10.15 -13.03
C LEU A 329 2.33 10.07 -13.97
N LEU A 330 3.41 9.42 -13.56
CA LEU A 330 4.57 9.18 -14.42
C LEU A 330 4.16 8.39 -15.65
N ARG A 331 3.54 7.23 -15.46
CA ARG A 331 3.13 6.32 -16.53
C ARG A 331 2.14 6.95 -17.52
N ARG A 332 1.18 7.73 -17.03
CA ARG A 332 0.09 8.29 -17.86
C ARG A 332 0.42 9.63 -18.50
N ASN A 333 1.25 10.46 -17.85
CA ASN A 333 1.43 11.87 -18.25
C ASN A 333 2.86 12.22 -18.66
N VAL A 334 3.88 11.49 -18.18
CA VAL A 334 5.31 11.79 -18.44
C VAL A 334 5.94 10.77 -19.38
N LEU A 335 5.67 9.48 -19.15
CA LEU A 335 6.16 8.33 -19.91
C LEU A 335 5.05 7.72 -20.77
N SER A 336 4.15 8.56 -21.30
CA SER A 336 2.93 8.13 -21.99
C SER A 336 3.17 7.47 -23.35
N ALA A 337 4.36 7.66 -23.94
CA ALA A 337 4.71 7.13 -25.26
C ALA A 337 4.89 5.60 -25.29
N ASP A 338 5.45 5.02 -24.23
CA ASP A 338 5.66 3.58 -24.05
C ASP A 338 4.96 3.04 -22.78
N GLY A 339 4.29 3.89 -22.01
CA GLY A 339 3.73 3.55 -20.71
C GLY A 339 4.81 3.18 -19.68
N GLY A 340 6.03 3.70 -19.83
CA GLY A 340 7.18 3.38 -19.00
C GLY A 340 7.76 1.98 -19.21
N ALA A 341 7.40 1.26 -20.29
CA ALA A 341 7.90 -0.09 -20.57
C ALA A 341 9.43 -0.19 -20.62
N SER A 342 10.12 0.88 -21.04
CA SER A 342 11.58 1.00 -20.99
C SER A 342 12.19 0.99 -19.57
N HIS A 343 11.37 1.13 -18.53
CA HIS A 343 11.76 1.04 -17.12
C HIS A 343 11.32 -0.27 -16.44
N GLU A 344 10.77 -1.23 -17.18
CA GLU A 344 10.32 -2.50 -16.61
C GLU A 344 11.50 -3.31 -16.05
N GLY A 345 11.37 -3.76 -14.80
CA GLY A 345 12.38 -4.53 -14.09
C GLY A 345 13.60 -3.72 -13.63
N LEU A 346 13.63 -2.40 -13.84
CA LEU A 346 14.68 -1.51 -13.31
C LEU A 346 14.26 -0.99 -11.93
N ILE A 347 15.03 -1.34 -10.91
CA ILE A 347 14.76 -0.99 -9.50
C ILE A 347 15.75 0.10 -9.06
N ASP A 348 15.34 0.99 -8.17
CA ASP A 348 16.22 2.10 -7.77
C ASP A 348 17.47 1.58 -7.03
N GLY A 349 18.62 1.82 -7.65
CA GLY A 349 19.92 1.44 -7.11
C GLY A 349 20.30 -0.05 -7.22
N LEU A 350 19.47 -0.89 -7.85
CA LEU A 350 19.78 -2.28 -8.22
C LEU A 350 19.90 -2.40 -9.75
#